data_AF-A0A3A9GD91-F1
#
_entry.id   AF-A0A3A9GD91-F1
#
_cell.length_a   1.000
_cell.length_b   1.000
_cell.length_c   1.000
_cell.angle_alpha   90.00
_cell.angle_beta   90.00
_cell.angle_gamma   90.00
#
_symmetry.space_group_name_H-M   'P 1'
#
loop_
_entity.id
_entity.type
_entity.pdbx_description
1 polymer ?
#
loop_
_entity_poly.entity_id
_entity_poly.type
_entity_poly.pdbx_seq_one_letter_code
_entity_poly.pdbx_strand_id
1 'polypeptide(L)' 'MAKPEHLWINGLWDRIYDEIYRQGKTKKDIAERCGFGRKNLLGYNTPSIPVFALLCNELNVSADYLLFGKR' A
#
# COMPACT_ATOMS: atom_id res chain seq x y z
N MET A 1 -18.89 -6.11 -0.29
CA MET A 1 -18.24 -6.15 -1.62
C MET A 1 -17.12 -7.17 -1.55
N ALA A 2 -17.22 -8.26 -2.31
CA ALA A 2 -16.17 -9.27 -2.37
C ALA A 2 -14.94 -8.65 -3.06
N LYS A 3 -13.82 -8.56 -2.34
CA LYS A 3 -12.55 -8.06 -2.89
C LYS A 3 -11.97 -9.18 -3.77
N PRO A 4 -11.53 -8.87 -5.01
CA PRO A 4 -10.98 -9.88 -5.89
C PRO A 4 -9.80 -10.62 -5.26
N GLU A 5 -9.84 -11.94 -5.40
CA GLU A 5 -8.98 -12.97 -4.80
C GLU A 5 -7.51 -12.89 -5.28
N HIS A 6 -7.26 -12.06 -6.31
CA HIS A 6 -5.97 -11.82 -6.92
C HIS A 6 -5.30 -10.51 -6.45
N LEU A 7 -5.84 -9.82 -5.44
CA LEU A 7 -5.22 -8.64 -4.80
C LEU A 7 -4.10 -9.05 -3.83
N TRP A 8 -3.10 -9.75 -4.36
CA TRP A 8 -1.77 -10.11 -3.85
C TRP A 8 -1.60 -10.65 -2.42
N ILE A 9 -2.23 -10.12 -1.37
CA ILE A 9 -2.47 -10.83 -0.09
C ILE A 9 -3.73 -10.23 0.55
N ASN A 10 -4.63 -11.08 1.04
CA ASN A 10 -5.79 -10.66 1.83
C ASN A 10 -5.35 -9.76 3.00
N GLY A 11 -5.80 -8.51 3.00
CA GLY A 11 -5.47 -7.53 4.05
C GLY A 11 -4.23 -6.67 3.81
N LEU A 12 -3.50 -6.83 2.70
CA LEU A 12 -2.35 -5.96 2.36
C LEU A 12 -2.73 -4.47 2.35
N TRP A 13 -3.80 -4.13 1.63
CA TRP A 13 -4.29 -2.75 1.56
C TRP A 13 -4.76 -2.22 2.92
N ASP A 14 -5.33 -3.09 3.77
CA ASP A 14 -5.73 -2.72 5.13
C ASP A 14 -4.51 -2.33 5.97
N ARG A 15 -3.44 -3.13 5.94
CA ARG A 15 -2.17 -2.84 6.64
C ARG A 15 -1.50 -1.57 6.10
N ILE A 16 -1.47 -1.41 4.78
CA ILE A 16 -0.95 -0.19 4.15
C ILE A 16 -1.75 1.01 4.66
N TYR A 17 -3.08 0.96 4.66
CA TYR A 17 -3.89 2.07 5.14
C TYR A 17 -3.73 2.34 6.62
N ASP A 18 -3.62 1.29 7.43
CA ASP A 18 -3.37 1.41 8.87
C ASP A 18 -2.03 2.12 9.12
N GLU A 19 -0.97 1.74 8.41
CA GLU A 19 0.35 2.36 8.59
C GLU A 19 0.40 3.80 8.05
N ILE A 20 -0.28 4.08 6.94
CA ILE A 20 -0.46 5.44 6.41
C ILE A 20 -1.17 6.31 7.46
N TYR A 21 -2.25 5.79 8.04
CA TYR A 21 -3.02 6.49 9.07
C TYR A 21 -2.19 6.70 10.34
N ARG A 22 -1.43 5.68 10.76
CA ARG A 22 -0.56 5.71 11.93
C ARG A 22 0.59 6.70 11.80
N GLN A 23 1.11 6.91 10.57
CA GLN A 23 2.08 7.97 10.28
C GLN A 23 1.44 9.36 10.10
N GLY A 24 0.11 9.47 10.18
CA GLY A 24 -0.61 10.72 9.93
C GLY A 24 -0.48 11.22 8.49
N LYS A 25 -0.06 10.35 7.56
CA LYS A 25 0.11 10.69 6.15
C LYS A 25 -1.23 10.55 5.43
N THR A 26 -1.42 11.35 4.38
CA THR A 26 -2.60 11.22 3.53
C THR A 26 -2.28 10.35 2.32
N LYS A 27 -3.23 9.56 1.83
CA LYS A 27 -3.08 8.79 0.58
C LYS A 27 -2.62 9.67 -0.60
N LYS A 28 -3.00 10.96 -0.59
CA LYS A 28 -2.63 11.93 -1.61
C LYS A 28 -1.16 12.35 -1.51
N ASP A 29 -0.67 12.59 -0.30
CA ASP A 29 0.72 12.93 -0.01
C ASP A 29 1.67 11.81 -0.42
N ILE A 30 1.33 10.56 -0.09
CA ILE A 30 2.14 9.39 -0.48
C ILE A 30 2.12 9.17 -1.99
N ALA A 31 0.96 9.41 -2.64
CA ALA A 31 0.86 9.34 -4.10
C ALA A 31 1.78 10.38 -4.76
N GLU A 32 1.78 11.62 -4.25
CA GLU A 32 2.63 12.70 -4.74
C GLU A 32 4.11 12.41 -4.48
N ARG A 33 4.48 11.96 -3.27
CA ARG A 33 5.87 11.64 -2.92
C ARG A 33 6.46 10.48 -3.70
N CYS A 34 5.67 9.45 -3.95
CA CYS A 34 6.14 8.31 -4.74
C CYS A 34 5.95 8.49 -6.25
N GLY A 35 5.36 9.61 -6.70
CA GLY A 35 5.24 9.94 -8.13
C GLY A 35 4.22 9.08 -8.90
N PHE A 36 3.26 8.44 -8.22
CA PHE A 36 2.19 7.70 -8.88
C PHE A 36 0.82 8.33 -8.65
N GLY A 37 -0.06 8.21 -9.64
CA GLY A 37 -1.42 8.74 -9.56
C GLY A 37 -2.21 8.11 -8.41
N ARG A 38 -3.05 8.91 -7.74
CA ARG A 38 -3.93 8.50 -6.63
C ARG A 38 -4.76 7.24 -6.92
N LYS A 39 -5.03 6.95 -8.20
CA LYS A 39 -5.74 5.74 -8.66
C LYS A 39 -5.03 4.45 -8.27
N ASN A 40 -3.69 4.45 -8.19
CA ASN A 40 -2.90 3.29 -7.78
C ASN A 40 -3.10 2.94 -6.30
N LEU A 41 -3.51 3.91 -5.49
CA LEU A 41 -3.76 3.77 -4.04
C LEU A 41 -5.24 3.52 -3.71
N LEU A 42 -6.11 3.34 -4.70
CA LEU A 42 -7.54 3.08 -4.45
C LEU A 42 -7.86 1.61 -4.16
N GLY A 43 -6.87 0.70 -4.21
CA GLY A 43 -7.07 -0.72 -3.90
C GLY A 43 -7.97 -1.48 -4.87
N TYR A 44 -8.37 -0.86 -5.99
CA TYR A 44 -9.15 -1.51 -7.05
C TYR A 44 -8.31 -2.37 -7.98
N ASN A 45 -7.01 -2.09 -8.07
CA ASN A 45 -6.08 -2.84 -8.89
C ASN A 45 -4.86 -3.27 -8.08
N THR A 46 -4.27 -4.38 -8.51
CA THR A 46 -2.95 -4.82 -8.09
C THR A 46 -1.93 -3.70 -8.35
N PRO A 47 -1.23 -3.20 -7.31
CA PRO A 47 -0.15 -2.26 -7.53
C PRO A 47 1.00 -2.98 -8.23
N SER A 48 1.61 -2.35 -9.23
CA SER A 48 2.82 -2.89 -9.84
C SER A 48 3.93 -3.03 -8.79
N ILE A 49 4.76 -4.07 -8.89
CA ILE A 49 5.92 -4.29 -8.00
C ILE A 49 6.75 -3.00 -7.74
N PRO A 50 7.09 -2.15 -8.73
CA PRO A 50 7.81 -0.89 -8.48
C PRO A 50 7.00 0.11 -7.63
N VAL A 51 5.67 0.19 -7.81
CA VAL A 51 4.79 1.03 -6.99
C VAL A 51 4.80 0.54 -5.54
N PHE A 52 4.75 -0.79 -5.35
CA PHE A 52 4.82 -1.39 -4.02
C PHE A 52 6.16 -1.14 -3.33
N ALA A 53 7.29 -1.26 -4.04
CA ALA A 53 8.62 -1.00 -3.50
C ALA A 53 8.79 0.47 -3.05
N LEU A 54 8.30 1.42 -3.86
CA LEU A 54 8.26 2.84 -3.51
C LEU A 54 7.39 3.09 -2.27
N LEU A 55 6.24 2.42 -2.18
CA LEU A 55 5.35 2.51 -1.01
C LEU A 55 6.05 2.02 0.27
N CYS A 56 6.75 0.87 0.19
CA CYS A 56 7.55 0.33 1.29
C CYS A 56 8.63 1.32 1.74
N ASN A 57 9.30 1.95 0.77
CA ASN A 57 10.34 2.94 1.04
C ASN A 57 9.78 4.22 1.69
N GLU A 58 8.67 4.75 1.20
CA GLU A 58 8.04 5.96 1.74
C GLU A 58 7.42 5.74 3.12
N LEU A 59 6.86 4.56 3.36
CA LEU A 59 6.36 4.17 4.68
C LEU A 59 7.47 3.68 5.60
N ASN A 60 8.70 3.50 5.10
CA ASN A 60 9.81 2.94 5.86
C ASN A 60 9.44 1.63 6.57
N VAL A 61 8.72 0.76 5.86
CA VAL A 61 8.29 -0.56 6.34
C VAL A 61 8.81 -1.66 5.43
N SER A 62 9.09 -2.82 6.03
CA SER A 62 9.54 -3.98 5.27
C SER A 62 8.42 -4.52 4.39
N ALA A 63 8.78 -4.92 3.16
CA ALA A 63 7.87 -5.62 2.26
C ALA A 63 7.25 -6.85 2.92
N ASP A 64 8.04 -7.64 3.67
CA ASP A 64 7.56 -8.80 4.43
C ASP A 64 6.49 -8.45 5.47
N TYR A 65 6.60 -7.29 6.12
CA TYR A 65 5.60 -6.84 7.09
C TYR A 65 4.27 -6.49 6.40
N LEU A 66 4.33 -5.78 5.26
CA LEU A 66 3.12 -5.45 4.49
C LEU A 66 2.49 -6.71 3.86
N LEU A 67 3.30 -7.59 3.31
CA LEU A 67 2.88 -8.81 2.61
C LEU A 67 2.36 -9.86 3.60
N PHE A 68 3.11 -10.18 4.64
CA PHE A 68 2.80 -11.30 5.54
C PHE A 68 2.28 -10.88 6.92
N GLY A 69 2.34 -9.59 7.28
CA GLY A 69 1.95 -9.13 8.60
C GLY A 69 2.86 -9.66 9.71
N LYS A 70 4.04 -10.19 9.35
CA LYS A 70 5.02 -10.69 10.30
C LYS A 70 5.83 -9.52 10.84
N ARG A 71 5.79 -9.40 12.17
CA ARG A 71 6.53 -8.44 12.99
C ARG A 71 7.99 -8.82 13.10
#